data_AF-A0A173VGG5-F1
#
_entry.id   AF-A0A173VGG5-F1
#
_cell.length_a   1.000
_cell.length_b   1.000
_cell.length_c   1.000
_cell.angle_alpha   90.00
_cell.angle_beta   90.00
_cell.angle_gamma   90.00
#
_symmetry.space_group_name_H-M   'P 1'
#
loop_
_entity.id
_entity.type
_entity.pdbx_description
1 polymer ?
#
loop_
_entity_poly.entity_id
_entity_poly.type
_entity_poly.pdbx_seq_one_letter_code
_entity_poly.pdbx_strand_id
1 'polypeptide(L)'
;MLYTQIFQELYYQADFNCGGRLPIHVTFMLDEFANVALPDDFCSLLSTMRSREISSIIIIQNFAQLKALFKDTWETIPGNCDTFIYLGGNEQSTHKYVLAGLSAVGIAVTSVVAHKKKKKESNE
;
A
#
# COMPACT_ATOMS: atom_id res chain seq x y z
N MET A 1 -14.59 -9.66 -12.27
CA MET A 1 -13.99 -8.39 -11.84
C MET A 1 -12.68 -8.18 -12.60
N LEU A 2 -12.43 -6.95 -13.08
CA LEU A 2 -11.31 -6.65 -13.99
C LEU A 2 -9.94 -7.04 -13.41
N TYR A 3 -9.63 -6.61 -12.18
CA TYR A 3 -8.33 -6.90 -11.56
C TYR A 3 -8.08 -8.40 -11.38
N THR A 4 -9.09 -9.15 -10.94
CA THR A 4 -9.00 -10.62 -10.83
C THR A 4 -8.60 -11.26 -12.14
N GLN A 5 -9.21 -10.83 -13.25
CA GLN A 5 -8.91 -11.38 -14.58
C GLN A 5 -7.49 -11.00 -15.02
N ILE A 6 -7.05 -9.77 -14.79
CA ILE A 6 -5.70 -9.34 -15.14
C ILE A 6 -4.65 -10.13 -14.35
N PHE A 7 -4.81 -10.28 -13.02
CA PHE A 7 -3.87 -11.05 -12.21
C PHE A 7 -3.82 -12.52 -12.65
N GLN A 8 -4.98 -13.13 -12.89
CA GLN A 8 -5.05 -14.51 -13.39
C GLN A 8 -4.33 -14.68 -14.73
N GLU A 9 -4.56 -13.76 -15.68
CA GLU A 9 -3.91 -13.80 -16.99
C GLU A 9 -2.39 -13.62 -16.86
N LEU A 10 -1.92 -12.65 -16.10
CA LEU A 10 -0.48 -12.43 -15.91
C LEU A 10 0.20 -13.63 -15.23
N TYR A 11 -0.44 -14.24 -14.24
CA TYR A 11 0.05 -15.46 -13.60
C TYR A 11 0.10 -16.63 -14.59
N TYR A 12 -0.94 -16.78 -15.41
CA TYR A 12 -0.99 -17.80 -16.45
C TYR A 12 0.15 -17.62 -17.46
N GLN A 13 0.37 -16.39 -17.94
CA GLN A 13 1.47 -16.07 -18.86
C GLN A 13 2.84 -16.37 -18.22
N ALA A 14 3.05 -15.95 -16.98
CA ALA A 14 4.29 -16.22 -16.26
C ALA A 14 4.56 -17.73 -16.13
N ASP A 15 3.57 -18.48 -15.62
CA ASP A 15 3.75 -19.89 -15.24
C ASP A 15 3.82 -20.82 -16.45
N PHE A 16 3.00 -20.59 -17.49
CA PHE A 16 2.87 -21.52 -18.61
C PHE A 16 3.61 -21.09 -19.88
N ASN A 17 3.75 -19.79 -20.11
CA ASN A 17 4.32 -19.27 -21.37
C ASN A 17 5.72 -18.66 -21.20
N CYS A 18 6.14 -18.33 -19.97
CA CYS A 18 7.40 -17.64 -19.71
C CYS A 18 8.32 -18.37 -18.71
N GLY A 19 8.01 -19.63 -18.36
CA GLY A 19 8.89 -20.45 -17.51
C GLY A 19 8.96 -19.99 -16.04
N GLY A 20 7.88 -19.39 -15.54
CA GLY A 20 7.70 -18.96 -14.15
C GLY A 20 7.92 -17.47 -13.89
N ARG A 21 8.37 -16.67 -14.88
CA ARG A 21 8.61 -15.23 -14.76
C ARG A 21 8.24 -14.49 -16.02
N LEU A 22 7.56 -13.35 -15.91
CA LEU A 22 7.31 -12.50 -17.07
C LEU A 22 8.62 -11.94 -17.64
N PRO A 23 8.75 -11.80 -18.97
CA PRO A 23 9.94 -11.24 -19.61
C PRO A 23 10.10 -9.73 -19.36
N ILE A 24 9.01 -9.05 -18.99
CA ILE A 24 8.96 -7.62 -18.68
C ILE A 24 8.28 -7.48 -17.32
N HIS A 25 8.90 -6.69 -16.44
CA HIS A 25 8.33 -6.40 -15.14
C HIS A 25 7.03 -5.60 -15.26
N VAL A 26 5.96 -6.09 -14.62
CA VAL A 26 4.66 -5.42 -14.61
C VAL A 26 4.40 -4.80 -13.24
N THR A 27 4.26 -3.47 -13.20
CA THR A 27 3.94 -2.73 -11.97
C THR A 27 2.50 -2.23 -12.00
N PHE A 28 1.72 -2.62 -11.00
CA PHE A 28 0.41 -2.04 -10.74
C PHE A 28 0.54 -0.77 -9.90
N MET A 29 0.00 0.34 -10.40
CA MET A 29 -0.14 1.57 -9.62
C MET A 29 -1.59 1.67 -9.15
N LEU A 30 -1.84 1.32 -7.89
CA LEU A 30 -3.18 1.25 -7.32
C LEU A 30 -3.44 2.53 -6.52
N ASP A 31 -3.79 3.59 -7.26
CA ASP A 31 -4.34 4.81 -6.66
C ASP A 31 -5.76 4.56 -6.13
N GLU A 32 -6.13 5.26 -5.06
CA GLU A 32 -7.37 5.03 -4.32
C GLU A 32 -7.66 3.54 -4.06
N PHE A 33 -6.65 2.79 -3.61
CA PHE A 33 -6.74 1.35 -3.40
C PHE A 33 -8.00 0.88 -2.64
N ALA A 34 -8.49 1.71 -1.71
CA ALA A 34 -9.69 1.47 -0.92
C ALA A 34 -11.00 1.36 -1.74
N ASN A 35 -11.06 2.06 -2.87
CA ASN A 35 -12.24 2.17 -3.74
C ASN A 35 -12.21 1.16 -4.89
N VAL A 36 -11.07 0.51 -5.10
CA VAL A 36 -10.89 -0.49 -6.14
C VAL A 36 -11.47 -1.82 -5.66
N ALA A 37 -12.31 -2.44 -6.48
CA ALA A 37 -12.77 -3.78 -6.17
C ALA A 37 -11.70 -4.82 -6.61
N LEU A 38 -11.01 -5.32 -5.59
CA LEU A 38 -9.84 -6.18 -5.68
C LEU A 38 -10.25 -7.66 -5.59
N PRO A 39 -9.38 -8.59 -5.98
CA PRO A 39 -9.56 -10.00 -5.68
C PRO A 39 -9.64 -10.24 -4.16
N ASP A 40 -10.53 -11.14 -3.72
CA ASP A 40 -10.69 -11.47 -2.29
C ASP A 40 -9.39 -11.99 -1.65
N ASP A 41 -8.51 -12.59 -2.45
CA ASP A 41 -7.23 -13.17 -2.07
C ASP A 41 -6.03 -12.25 -2.36
N PHE A 42 -6.25 -10.93 -2.48
CA PHE A 42 -5.19 -9.98 -2.83
C PHE A 42 -3.95 -10.07 -1.93
N CYS A 43 -4.09 -10.32 -0.62
CA CYS A 43 -2.94 -10.50 0.26
C CYS A 43 -2.03 -11.68 -0.14
N SER A 44 -2.62 -12.76 -0.66
CA SER A 44 -1.91 -13.93 -1.18
C SER A 44 -1.26 -13.65 -2.53
N LEU A 45 -1.92 -12.86 -3.37
CA LEU A 45 -1.33 -12.37 -4.62
C LEU A 45 -0.12 -11.47 -4.33
N LEU A 46 -0.27 -10.52 -3.42
CA LEU A 46 0.79 -9.58 -3.02
C LEU A 46 2.05 -10.30 -2.50
N SER A 47 1.90 -11.41 -1.79
CA SER A 47 3.03 -12.20 -1.27
C SER A 47 3.72 -13.09 -2.32
N THR A 48 3.04 -13.42 -3.42
CA THR A 48 3.54 -14.37 -4.44
C THR A 48 3.90 -13.73 -5.79
N MET A 49 3.45 -12.50 -6.06
CA MET A 49 3.58 -11.86 -7.37
C MET A 49 5.04 -11.50 -7.72
N ARG A 50 5.89 -11.24 -6.71
CA ARG A 50 7.31 -10.87 -6.91
C ARG A 50 8.08 -11.93 -7.69
N SER A 51 7.84 -13.22 -7.39
CA SER A 51 8.57 -14.30 -8.05
C SER A 51 8.25 -14.42 -9.54
N ARG A 52 7.18 -13.76 -10.01
CA ARG A 52 6.68 -13.75 -11.39
C ARG A 52 7.00 -12.47 -12.16
N GLU A 53 7.85 -11.59 -11.61
CA GLU A 53 8.13 -10.25 -12.16
C GLU A 53 6.91 -9.32 -12.19
N ILE A 54 6.10 -9.38 -11.13
CA ILE A 54 4.94 -8.51 -10.92
C ILE A 54 5.11 -7.77 -9.59
N SER A 55 4.80 -6.46 -9.57
CA SER A 55 4.80 -5.63 -8.36
C SER A 55 3.53 -4.78 -8.25
N SER A 56 3.26 -4.27 -7.04
CA SER A 56 2.15 -3.34 -6.78
C SER A 56 2.62 -2.18 -5.90
N ILE A 57 2.29 -0.98 -6.32
CA ILE A 57 2.41 0.26 -5.54
C ILE A 57 1.01 0.59 -5.04
N ILE A 58 0.83 0.42 -3.73
CA ILE A 58 -0.46 0.63 -3.06
C ILE A 58 -0.47 2.04 -2.48
N ILE A 59 -1.39 2.88 -2.95
CA ILE A 59 -1.53 4.26 -2.48
C ILE A 59 -2.83 4.37 -1.67
N ILE A 60 -2.68 4.78 -0.40
CA ILE A 60 -3.78 4.97 0.54
C ILE A 60 -3.65 6.31 1.27
N GLN A 61 -4.77 6.86 1.70
CA GLN A 61 -4.78 8.13 2.45
C GLN A 61 -4.59 7.91 3.96
N ASN A 62 -5.08 6.79 4.48
CA ASN A 62 -5.01 6.44 5.90
C ASN A 62 -5.15 4.92 6.11
N PHE A 63 -4.78 4.43 7.29
CA PHE A 63 -4.94 3.01 7.62
C PHE A 63 -6.38 2.59 7.89
N ALA A 64 -7.30 3.53 8.19
CA ALA A 64 -8.70 3.20 8.38
C ALA A 64 -9.32 2.56 7.13
N GLN A 65 -8.91 3.00 5.94
CA GLN A 65 -9.29 2.38 4.67
C GLN A 65 -8.83 0.92 4.57
N LEU A 66 -7.57 0.61 4.91
CA LEU A 66 -7.07 -0.76 4.91
C LEU A 66 -7.80 -1.64 5.94
N LYS A 67 -8.07 -1.09 7.14
CA LYS A 67 -8.83 -1.80 8.19
C LYS A 67 -10.26 -2.09 7.76
N ALA A 68 -10.89 -1.21 6.99
CA ALA A 68 -12.23 -1.45 6.47
C ALA A 68 -12.25 -2.60 5.45
N LEU A 69 -11.24 -2.68 4.57
CA LEU A 69 -11.14 -3.71 3.54
C LEU A 69 -10.71 -5.08 4.10
N PHE A 70 -9.63 -5.10 4.89
CA PHE A 70 -8.97 -6.35 5.31
C PHE A 70 -9.21 -6.72 6.77
N LYS A 71 -9.93 -5.89 7.54
CA LYS A 71 -10.27 -6.14 8.95
C LYS A 71 -9.03 -6.50 9.77
N ASP A 72 -8.92 -7.74 10.22
CA ASP A 72 -7.84 -8.22 11.09
C ASP A 72 -6.53 -8.52 10.32
N THR A 73 -6.59 -8.65 8.99
CA THR A 73 -5.41 -8.96 8.15
C THR A 73 -4.80 -7.74 7.48
N TRP A 74 -5.25 -6.53 7.84
CA TRP A 74 -4.78 -5.29 7.22
C TRP A 74 -3.26 -5.07 7.35
N GLU A 75 -2.64 -5.59 8.42
CA GLU A 75 -1.20 -5.50 8.68
C GLU A 75 -0.37 -6.32 7.66
N THR A 76 -0.99 -7.30 6.99
CA THR A 76 -0.33 -8.10 5.95
C THR A 76 0.04 -7.28 4.72
N ILE A 77 -0.71 -6.21 4.41
CA ILE A 77 -0.39 -5.33 3.28
C ILE A 77 0.96 -4.63 3.48
N PRO A 78 1.15 -3.76 4.49
CA PRO A 78 2.45 -3.14 4.73
C PRO A 78 3.53 -4.17 5.07
N GLY A 79 3.19 -5.31 5.68
CA GLY A 79 4.14 -6.38 5.98
C GLY A 79 4.72 -7.08 4.73
N ASN A 80 3.96 -7.15 3.64
CA ASN A 80 4.43 -7.73 2.37
C ASN A 80 5.09 -6.69 1.43
N CYS A 81 4.97 -5.40 1.74
CA CYS A 81 5.61 -4.34 0.95
C CYS A 81 7.06 -4.12 1.41
N ASP A 82 8.02 -4.15 0.48
CA ASP A 82 9.42 -3.88 0.81
C ASP A 82 9.69 -2.42 1.17
N THR A 83 8.82 -1.52 0.73
CA THR A 83 8.98 -0.08 0.90
C THR A 83 7.67 0.53 1.36
N PHE A 84 7.74 1.34 2.41
CA PHE A 84 6.63 2.11 2.93
C PHE A 84 6.99 3.59 2.91
N ILE A 85 6.23 4.39 2.17
CA ILE A 85 6.46 5.83 2.04
C ILE A 85 5.36 6.55 2.79
N TYR A 86 5.76 7.40 3.74
CA TYR A 86 4.85 8.25 4.49
C TYR A 86 5.06 9.72 4.14
N LEU A 87 4.04 10.35 3.56
CA LEU A 87 4.10 11.74 3.11
C LEU A 87 3.48 12.73 4.11
N GLY A 88 3.14 12.27 5.32
CA GLY A 88 2.39 13.05 6.32
C GLY A 88 0.89 12.79 6.26
N GLY A 89 0.17 13.26 7.27
CA GLY A 89 -1.27 13.08 7.41
C GLY A 89 -1.80 13.74 8.68
N ASN A 90 -3.09 13.62 8.96
CA ASN A 90 -3.70 14.16 10.20
C ASN A 90 -4.06 13.08 11.23
N GLU A 91 -3.92 11.80 10.88
CA GLU A 91 -4.35 10.69 11.74
C GLU A 91 -3.23 10.28 12.73
N GLN A 92 -3.51 10.39 14.04
CA GLN A 92 -2.53 10.09 15.09
C GLN A 92 -2.13 8.61 15.19
N SER A 93 -3.06 7.70 14.91
CA SER A 93 -2.83 6.24 14.89
C SER A 93 -1.81 5.88 13.81
N THR A 94 -1.97 6.41 12.60
CA THR A 94 -1.02 6.26 11.49
C THR A 94 0.34 6.83 11.86
N HIS A 95 0.41 8.02 12.45
CA HIS A 95 1.67 8.58 12.94
C HIS A 95 2.39 7.66 13.92
N LYS A 96 1.68 7.12 14.92
CA LYS A 96 2.29 6.22 15.91
C LYS A 96 2.81 4.93 15.28
N TYR A 97 2.06 4.36 14.34
CA TYR A 97 2.48 3.15 13.62
C TYR A 97 3.75 3.39 12.81
N VAL A 98 3.80 4.48 12.05
CA VAL A 98 4.98 4.85 11.25
C VAL A 98 6.19 5.15 12.14
N LEU A 99 6.00 5.88 13.23
CA LEU A 99 7.07 6.17 14.20
C LEU A 99 7.61 4.89 14.88
N ALA A 100 6.76 3.91 15.16
CA ALA A 100 7.18 2.62 15.71
C ALA A 100 7.93 1.75 14.68
N GLY A 101 7.53 1.80 13.40
CA GLY A 101 8.22 1.08 12.31
C GLY A 101 9.57 1.71 11.92
N LEU A 102 9.70 3.03 12.03
CA LEU A 102 10.94 3.78 11.75
C LEU A 102 12.12 3.38 12.63
N SER A 103 11.90 2.78 13.80
CA SER A 103 12.97 2.20 14.62
C SER A 103 13.63 0.97 13.99
N ALA A 104 13.07 0.39 12.92
CA ALA A 104 13.49 -0.91 12.39
C ALA A 104 14.02 -0.89 10.93
N VAL A 105 13.66 0.07 10.06
CA VAL A 105 14.10 0.06 8.64
C VAL A 105 14.41 1.47 8.12
N GLY A 106 15.59 1.63 7.52
CA GLY A 106 16.09 2.89 6.97
C GLY A 106 15.51 3.23 5.59
N ILE A 107 14.67 4.25 5.54
CA ILE A 107 14.80 5.50 4.76
C ILE A 107 13.56 6.35 5.13
N ALA A 108 13.82 7.52 5.73
CA ALA A 108 12.79 8.48 6.13
C ALA A 108 12.86 9.71 5.23
N VAL A 109 11.79 10.02 4.49
CA VAL A 109 11.59 11.38 3.95
C VAL A 109 10.72 12.14 4.94
N THR A 110 11.37 12.89 5.82
CA THR A 110 10.70 13.85 6.70
C THR A 110 10.54 15.17 5.96
N SER A 111 9.30 15.55 5.64
CA SER A 111 8.92 16.94 5.37
C SER A 111 7.90 17.37 6.40
N VAL A 112 8.36 17.81 7.58
CA VAL A 112 7.50 18.54 8.51
C VAL A 112 7.48 20.00 8.08
N VAL A 113 6.36 20.46 7.51
CA VAL A 113 6.04 21.89 7.48
C VAL A 113 4.77 22.12 8.30
N ALA A 114 4.95 22.32 9.60
CA ALA A 114 3.89 22.77 10.49
C ALA A 114 3.81 24.31 10.44
N HIS A 115 2.72 24.86 9.92
CA HIS A 115 2.32 26.25 10.19
C HIS A 115 1.20 26.26 11.24
N LYS A 116 1.53 26.56 12.50
CA LYS A 116 0.52 26.90 13.52
C LYS A 116 -0.18 28.20 13.11
N LYS A 117 -1.45 28.15 12.67
CA LYS A 117 -2.30 29.34 12.69
C LYS A 117 -2.68 29.63 14.15
N LYS A 118 -2.23 30.78 14.67
CA LYS A 118 -2.65 31.33 15.97
C LYS A 118 -4.18 31.42 16.00
N LYS A 119 -4.81 30.86 17.03
CA LYS A 119 -6.19 31.20 17.42
C LYS A 119 -6.22 32.71 17.70
N LYS A 120 -6.99 33.48 16.95
CA LYS A 120 -7.34 34.85 17.33
C LYS A 120 -8.31 34.74 18.50
N GLU A 121 -7.92 35.28 19.65
CA GLU A 121 -8.82 35.65 20.72
C GLU A 121 -9.81 36.67 20.17
N SER A 122 -11.10 36.35 20.19
CA SER A 122 -12.18 37.31 20.04
C SER A 122 -12.62 37.68 21.44
N ASN A 123 -12.15 38.84 21.91
CA ASN A 123 -12.75 39.56 23.04
C ASN A 123 -14.10 40.11 22.58
N GLU A 124 -15.17 39.64 23.20
CA GLU A 124 -16.38 40.41 23.53
C GLU A 124 -16.65 40.23 25.02
#